data_AF-A0A7X2MP28-F1
#
_entry.id   AF-A0A7X2MP28-F1
#
_cell.length_a   1.000
_cell.length_b   1.000
_cell.length_c   1.000
_cell.angle_alpha   90.00
_cell.angle_beta   90.00
_cell.angle_gamma   90.00
#
_symmetry.space_group_name_H-M   'P 1'
#
loop_
_entity.id
_entity.type
_entity.pdbx_description
1 polymer ?
#
loop_
_entity_poly.entity_id
_entity_poly.type
_entity_poly.pdbx_seq_one_letter_code
_entity_poly.pdbx_strand_id
1 'polypeptide(L)'
;WEEAKIRILNATHAAIAWAGTLIGLNYIDESTSHPAIYQLAHDYVTQDVIPSLSPSPLDLADYRDVVLARFSNPYIKDTNQRVGADGLSKIPGMVTPTLQQCYQRGAQPTATAVIPALFFLFMQRWADDNLPYCYQDGALQVDTLRKQFASADPLHAYLSDSALFAELASDKAFHELVTRRVASLQQWLKQPELAAV
;
A
#
# COMPACT_ATOMS: atom_id res chain seq x y z
N TRP A 1 14.26 -8.62 -13.30
CA TRP A 1 14.15 -7.20 -13.68
C TRP A 1 12.72 -6.68 -13.62
N GLU A 2 11.76 -7.29 -14.33
CA GLU A 2 10.37 -6.82 -14.35
C GLU A 2 9.68 -6.87 -12.97
N GLU A 3 9.75 -8.01 -12.27
CA GLU A 3 9.14 -8.13 -10.94
C GLU A 3 9.75 -7.18 -9.90
N ALA A 4 11.07 -6.97 -9.95
CA ALA A 4 11.75 -6.01 -9.09
C ALA A 4 11.22 -4.60 -9.32
N LYS A 5 11.06 -4.15 -10.58
CA LYS A 5 10.45 -2.85 -10.88
C LYS A 5 9.02 -2.77 -10.34
N ILE A 6 8.20 -3.79 -10.59
CA ILE A 6 6.79 -3.79 -10.16
C ILE A 6 6.67 -3.69 -8.63
N ARG A 7 7.42 -4.51 -7.90
CA ARG A 7 7.28 -4.65 -6.45
C ARG A 7 8.12 -3.65 -5.66
N ILE A 8 9.27 -3.20 -6.17
CA ILE A 8 10.11 -2.22 -5.47
C ILE A 8 9.77 -0.78 -5.87
N LEU A 9 9.54 -0.52 -7.16
CA LEU A 9 9.22 0.83 -7.63
C LEU A 9 7.72 1.09 -7.55
N ASN A 10 6.89 0.32 -8.28
CA ASN A 10 5.49 0.71 -8.47
C ASN A 10 4.66 0.55 -7.19
N ALA A 11 4.79 -0.58 -6.48
CA ALA A 11 4.04 -0.82 -5.24
C ALA A 11 4.42 0.19 -4.14
N THR A 12 5.72 0.46 -3.97
CA THR A 12 6.22 1.46 -3.02
C THR A 12 5.68 2.86 -3.34
N HIS A 13 5.65 3.24 -4.63
CA HIS A 13 5.14 4.54 -5.04
C HIS A 13 3.66 4.72 -4.69
N ALA A 14 2.85 3.68 -4.91
CA ALA A 14 1.44 3.68 -4.54
C ALA A 14 1.23 3.77 -3.02
N ALA A 15 2.01 3.00 -2.24
CA ALA A 15 1.95 3.03 -0.79
C ALA A 15 2.29 4.43 -0.22
N ILE A 16 3.34 5.07 -0.73
CA ILE A 16 3.73 6.43 -0.36
C ILE A 16 2.61 7.43 -0.69
N ALA A 17 2.02 7.33 -1.88
CA ALA A 17 0.94 8.23 -2.31
C ALA A 17 -0.31 8.11 -1.42
N TRP A 18 -0.74 6.89 -1.09
CA TRP A 18 -1.89 6.66 -0.21
C TRP A 18 -1.61 7.15 1.20
N ALA A 19 -0.44 6.83 1.77
CA ALA A 19 -0.05 7.28 3.10
C ALA A 19 0.02 8.82 3.18
N GLY A 20 0.68 9.46 2.21
CA GLY A 20 0.79 10.92 2.12
C GLY A 20 -0.58 11.59 2.04
N THR A 21 -1.47 11.08 1.18
CA THR A 21 -2.84 11.59 1.07
C THR A 21 -3.60 11.48 2.40
N LEU A 22 -3.43 10.37 3.12
CA LEU A 22 -4.10 10.16 4.40
C LEU A 22 -3.64 11.15 5.49
N ILE A 23 -2.46 11.74 5.37
CA ILE A 23 -1.96 12.77 6.31
C ILE A 23 -1.97 14.19 5.72
N GLY A 24 -2.60 14.39 4.55
CA GLY A 24 -2.80 15.72 3.95
C GLY A 24 -1.62 16.24 3.13
N LEU A 25 -0.66 15.38 2.76
CA LEU A 25 0.42 15.72 1.83
C LEU A 25 -0.04 15.55 0.38
N ASN A 26 0.47 16.39 -0.52
CA ASN A 26 -0.01 16.45 -1.91
C ASN A 26 0.96 15.82 -2.90
N TYR A 27 2.26 15.84 -2.58
CA TYR A 27 3.29 15.39 -3.50
C TYR A 27 4.10 14.21 -2.94
N ILE A 28 4.67 13.44 -3.86
CA ILE A 28 5.47 12.27 -3.52
C ILE A 28 6.75 12.66 -2.78
N ASP A 29 7.39 13.77 -3.11
CA ASP A 29 8.59 14.24 -2.42
C ASP A 29 8.32 14.59 -0.96
N GLU A 30 7.19 15.26 -0.69
CA GLU A 30 6.73 15.57 0.67
C GLU A 30 6.43 14.29 1.44
N SER A 31 5.70 13.37 0.81
CA SER A 31 5.28 12.10 1.42
C SER A 31 6.48 11.21 1.72
N THR A 32 7.45 11.14 0.81
CA THR A 32 8.69 10.37 1.00
C THR A 32 9.59 10.98 2.06
N SER A 33 9.58 12.31 2.22
CA SER A 33 10.36 13.00 3.25
C SER A 33 9.78 12.81 4.66
N HIS A 34 8.53 12.34 4.78
CA HIS A 34 7.92 12.05 6.07
C HIS A 34 8.53 10.78 6.69
N PRO A 35 9.16 10.83 7.88
CA PRO A 35 9.95 9.71 8.43
C PRO A 35 9.18 8.39 8.51
N ALA A 36 7.94 8.43 8.99
CA ALA A 36 7.10 7.22 9.12
C ALA A 36 6.75 6.58 7.76
N ILE A 37 6.54 7.40 6.71
CA ILE A 37 6.21 6.92 5.37
C ILE A 37 7.46 6.36 4.70
N TYR A 38 8.61 7.04 4.85
CA TYR A 38 9.90 6.53 4.39
C TYR A 38 10.19 5.16 5.01
N GLN A 39 10.03 5.04 6.33
CA GLN A 39 10.30 3.80 7.06
C GLN A 39 9.39 2.67 6.59
N LEU A 40 8.08 2.92 6.43
CA LEU A 40 7.13 1.95 5.89
C LEU A 40 7.55 1.47 4.49
N ALA A 41 7.91 2.38 3.60
CA ALA A 41 8.35 2.07 2.24
C ALA A 41 9.65 1.25 2.23
N HIS A 42 10.62 1.65 3.06
CA HIS A 42 11.87 0.94 3.22
C HIS A 42 11.67 -0.47 3.79
N ASP A 43 10.84 -0.62 4.83
CA ASP A 43 10.56 -1.89 5.49
C ASP A 43 9.81 -2.86 4.60
N TYR A 44 8.81 -2.38 3.86
CA TYR A 44 8.10 -3.18 2.86
C TYR A 44 9.10 -3.86 1.91
N VAL A 45 10.01 -3.08 1.33
CA VAL A 45 10.97 -3.63 0.38
C VAL A 45 11.97 -4.55 1.08
N THR A 46 12.53 -4.10 2.21
CA THR A 46 13.62 -4.80 2.90
C THR A 46 13.19 -6.13 3.50
N GLN A 47 12.05 -6.14 4.18
CA GLN A 47 11.62 -7.28 4.99
C GLN A 47 10.87 -8.33 4.15
N ASP A 48 10.09 -7.88 3.16
CA ASP A 48 9.18 -8.78 2.44
C ASP A 48 9.53 -8.92 0.96
N VAL A 49 9.80 -7.83 0.23
CA VAL A 49 10.07 -7.91 -1.23
C VAL A 49 11.42 -8.54 -1.53
N ILE A 50 12.52 -8.05 -0.92
CA ILE A 50 13.86 -8.57 -1.18
C ILE A 50 13.92 -10.09 -0.93
N PRO A 51 13.44 -10.61 0.21
CA PRO A 51 13.50 -12.04 0.45
C PRO A 51 12.56 -12.86 -0.45
N SER A 52 11.50 -12.24 -0.99
CA SER A 52 10.59 -12.88 -1.96
C SER A 52 11.17 -12.94 -3.37
N LEU A 53 12.04 -11.99 -3.74
CA LEU A 53 12.72 -11.95 -5.04
C LEU A 53 14.12 -12.58 -5.01
N SER A 54 14.53 -13.16 -3.89
CA SER A 54 15.85 -13.76 -3.73
C SER A 54 15.88 -15.24 -4.14
N PRO A 55 16.95 -15.72 -4.80
CA PRO A 55 18.11 -14.95 -5.27
C PRO A 55 17.77 -14.09 -6.49
N SER A 56 18.43 -12.93 -6.60
CA SER A 56 18.26 -11.99 -7.71
C SER A 56 19.61 -11.65 -8.34
N PRO A 57 19.70 -11.48 -9.67
CA PRO A 57 20.90 -10.93 -10.31
C PRO A 57 21.09 -9.43 -10.03
N LEU A 58 20.11 -8.78 -9.41
CA LEU A 58 20.15 -7.37 -9.02
C LEU A 58 20.59 -7.22 -7.57
N ASP A 59 21.31 -6.15 -7.28
CA ASP A 59 21.35 -5.62 -5.92
C ASP A 59 20.01 -4.94 -5.62
N LEU A 60 19.11 -5.69 -4.96
CA LEU A 60 17.77 -5.21 -4.66
C LEU A 60 17.76 -4.15 -3.54
N ALA A 61 18.77 -4.15 -2.66
CA ALA A 61 18.90 -3.16 -1.60
C ALA A 61 19.36 -1.82 -2.18
N ASP A 62 20.38 -1.83 -3.06
CA ASP A 62 20.77 -0.65 -3.81
C ASP A 62 19.61 -0.13 -4.68
N TYR A 63 18.87 -1.03 -5.35
CA TYR A 63 17.73 -0.61 -6.16
C TYR A 63 16.61 0.06 -5.33
N ARG A 64 16.32 -0.44 -4.12
CA ARG A 64 15.41 0.21 -3.17
C ARG A 64 15.87 1.63 -2.85
N ASP A 65 17.14 1.79 -2.50
CA ASP A 65 17.69 3.08 -2.06
C ASP A 65 17.69 4.10 -3.21
N VAL A 66 18.04 3.66 -4.42
CA VAL A 66 17.91 4.47 -5.65
C VAL A 66 16.46 4.88 -5.90
N VAL A 67 15.49 3.97 -5.71
CA VAL A 67 14.06 4.27 -5.89
C VAL A 67 13.59 5.32 -4.88
N LEU A 68 13.90 5.15 -3.59
CA LEU A 68 13.49 6.10 -2.55
C LEU A 68 14.16 7.47 -2.71
N ALA A 69 15.43 7.50 -3.10
CA ALA A 69 16.13 8.75 -3.44
C ALA A 69 15.45 9.48 -4.61
N ARG A 70 14.97 8.76 -5.62
CA ARG A 70 14.24 9.34 -6.76
C ARG A 70 12.88 9.93 -6.34
N PHE A 71 12.15 9.25 -5.47
CA PHE A 71 10.87 9.76 -4.94
C PHE A 71 11.05 11.00 -4.05
N SER A 72 12.23 11.17 -3.45
CA SER A 72 12.57 12.34 -2.64
C SER A 72 12.95 13.59 -3.45
N ASN A 73 12.92 13.54 -4.79
CA ASN A 73 13.33 14.68 -5.63
C ASN A 73 12.23 15.77 -5.66
N PRO A 74 12.47 16.96 -5.06
CA PRO A 74 11.43 17.98 -4.92
C PRO A 74 11.11 18.71 -6.22
N TYR A 75 11.91 18.55 -7.28
CA TYR A 75 11.72 19.24 -8.55
C TYR A 75 10.73 18.54 -9.49
N ILE A 76 10.39 17.27 -9.24
CA ILE A 76 9.44 16.52 -10.09
C ILE A 76 8.00 16.95 -9.82
N LYS A 77 7.66 17.24 -8.55
CA LYS A 77 6.30 17.61 -8.11
C LYS A 77 5.24 16.63 -8.61
N ASP A 78 5.53 15.35 -8.46
CA ASP A 78 4.61 14.27 -8.76
C ASP A 78 3.49 14.21 -7.71
N THR A 79 2.22 14.21 -8.13
CA THR A 79 1.10 14.31 -7.20
C THR A 79 0.69 12.95 -6.66
N ASN A 80 0.32 12.92 -5.37
CA ASN A 80 -0.28 11.75 -4.74
C ASN A 80 -1.58 11.33 -5.45
N GLN A 81 -2.35 12.26 -6.00
CA GLN A 81 -3.54 11.93 -6.80
C GLN A 81 -3.20 11.08 -8.02
N ARG A 82 -2.22 11.53 -8.83
CA ARG A 82 -1.84 10.84 -10.07
C ARG A 82 -1.22 9.47 -9.76
N VAL A 83 -0.39 9.42 -8.74
CA VAL A 83 0.31 8.18 -8.35
C VAL A 83 -0.58 7.22 -7.59
N GLY A 84 -1.55 7.72 -6.82
CA GLY A 84 -2.49 6.92 -6.03
C GLY A 84 -3.65 6.34 -6.85
N ALA A 85 -3.88 6.82 -8.07
CA ALA A 85 -4.91 6.34 -9.00
C ALA A 85 -4.81 4.83 -9.33
N ASP A 86 -5.87 4.23 -9.86
CA ASP A 86 -5.93 2.82 -10.31
C ASP A 86 -5.53 1.78 -9.24
N GLY A 87 -5.74 2.10 -7.96
CA GLY A 87 -5.37 1.26 -6.83
C GLY A 87 -5.99 -0.14 -6.83
N LEU A 88 -7.22 -0.28 -7.34
CA LEU A 88 -7.89 -1.58 -7.48
C LEU A 88 -7.13 -2.53 -8.42
N SER A 89 -6.45 -1.99 -9.44
CA SER A 89 -5.59 -2.78 -10.34
C SER A 89 -4.18 -2.99 -9.78
N LYS A 90 -3.70 -2.08 -8.92
CA LYS A 90 -2.36 -2.14 -8.32
C LYS A 90 -2.22 -3.20 -7.25
N ILE A 91 -3.23 -3.38 -6.39
CA ILE A 91 -3.18 -4.39 -5.33
C ILE A 91 -2.91 -5.80 -5.89
N PRO A 92 -3.73 -6.37 -6.80
CA PRO A 92 -3.50 -7.72 -7.31
C PRO A 92 -2.23 -7.84 -8.16
N GLY A 93 -1.88 -6.80 -8.93
CA GLY A 93 -0.74 -6.84 -9.85
C GLY A 93 0.62 -6.56 -9.18
N MET A 94 0.65 -5.83 -8.07
CA MET A 94 1.89 -5.30 -7.50
C MET A 94 2.13 -5.72 -6.04
N VAL A 95 1.07 -5.87 -5.24
CA VAL A 95 1.18 -6.09 -3.79
C VAL A 95 0.91 -7.55 -3.41
N THR A 96 -0.22 -8.10 -3.88
CA THR A 96 -0.66 -9.48 -3.60
C THR A 96 0.40 -10.55 -3.89
N PRO A 97 1.21 -10.46 -4.97
CA PRO A 97 2.28 -11.43 -5.20
C PRO A 97 3.31 -11.49 -4.06
N THR A 98 3.63 -10.36 -3.42
CA THR A 98 4.57 -10.33 -2.29
C THR A 98 3.95 -10.94 -1.04
N LEU A 99 2.66 -10.67 -0.77
CA LEU A 99 1.92 -11.30 0.33
C LEU A 99 1.95 -12.82 0.21
N GLN A 100 1.58 -13.36 -0.96
CA GLN A 100 1.56 -14.80 -1.22
C GLN A 100 2.94 -15.43 -1.07
N GLN A 101 3.97 -14.78 -1.61
CA GLN A 101 5.33 -15.33 -1.61
C GLN A 101 5.96 -15.31 -0.21
N CYS A 102 5.57 -14.42 0.68
CA CYS A 102 5.95 -14.50 2.09
C CYS A 102 5.33 -15.73 2.77
N TYR A 103 4.01 -15.93 2.61
CA TYR A 103 3.34 -17.10 3.20
C TYR A 103 3.88 -18.42 2.65
N GLN A 104 4.17 -18.50 1.34
CA GLN A 104 4.79 -19.67 0.71
C GLN A 104 6.17 -20.00 1.30
N ARG A 105 6.90 -18.98 1.77
CA ARG A 105 8.20 -19.13 2.46
C ARG A 105 8.05 -19.38 3.97
N GLY A 106 6.82 -19.49 4.48
CA GLY A 106 6.54 -19.65 5.92
C GLY A 106 6.73 -18.37 6.74
N ALA A 107 6.76 -17.20 6.10
CA ALA A 107 6.91 -15.90 6.74
C ALA A 107 5.59 -15.12 6.75
N GLN A 108 5.34 -14.36 7.83
CA GLN A 108 4.20 -13.46 7.89
C GLN A 108 4.57 -12.11 7.22
N PRO A 109 3.86 -11.65 6.18
CA PRO A 109 4.19 -10.45 5.41
C PRO A 109 3.81 -9.16 6.15
N THR A 110 4.48 -8.92 7.27
CA THR A 110 4.06 -7.91 8.24
C THR A 110 4.19 -6.49 7.69
N ALA A 111 5.23 -6.21 6.90
CA ALA A 111 5.46 -4.90 6.30
C ALA A 111 4.57 -4.68 5.06
N THR A 112 4.38 -5.72 4.24
CA THR A 112 3.52 -5.67 3.06
C THR A 112 2.05 -5.52 3.44
N ALA A 113 1.60 -6.11 4.54
CA ALA A 113 0.21 -6.01 5.01
C ALA A 113 -0.20 -4.57 5.41
N VAL A 114 0.77 -3.66 5.58
CA VAL A 114 0.48 -2.23 5.77
C VAL A 114 -0.12 -1.61 4.50
N ILE A 115 0.27 -2.08 3.31
CA ILE A 115 -0.17 -1.52 2.03
C ILE A 115 -1.67 -1.73 1.75
N PRO A 116 -2.26 -2.95 1.85
CA PRO A 116 -3.70 -3.12 1.72
C PRO A 116 -4.46 -2.44 2.86
N ALA A 117 -3.89 -2.32 4.06
CA ALA A 117 -4.49 -1.56 5.15
C ALA A 117 -4.56 -0.05 4.83
N LEU A 118 -3.49 0.53 4.26
CA LEU A 118 -3.46 1.92 3.76
C LEU A 118 -4.51 2.13 2.68
N PHE A 119 -4.57 1.22 1.69
CA PHE A 119 -5.52 1.34 0.60
C PHE A 119 -6.98 1.20 1.09
N PHE A 120 -7.23 0.32 2.07
CA PHE A 120 -8.54 0.24 2.73
C PHE A 120 -8.94 1.57 3.38
N LEU A 121 -8.06 2.20 4.17
CA LEU A 121 -8.34 3.48 4.81
C LEU A 121 -8.49 4.63 3.79
N PHE A 122 -7.72 4.59 2.71
CA PHE A 122 -7.86 5.51 1.59
C PHE A 122 -9.22 5.37 0.92
N MET A 123 -9.66 4.14 0.63
CA MET A 123 -10.96 3.85 0.03
C MET A 123 -12.12 4.12 0.98
N GLN A 124 -11.91 3.98 2.28
CA GLN A 124 -12.88 4.41 3.30
C GLN A 124 -13.10 5.93 3.20
N ARG A 125 -12.03 6.73 3.15
CA ARG A 125 -12.17 8.18 2.93
C ARG A 125 -12.81 8.52 1.59
N TRP A 126 -12.53 7.76 0.54
CA TRP A 126 -13.21 7.92 -0.74
C TRP A 126 -14.72 7.65 -0.63
N ALA A 127 -15.11 6.57 0.06
CA ALA A 127 -16.51 6.20 0.24
C ALA A 127 -17.28 7.24 1.08
N ASP A 128 -16.59 7.88 2.03
CA ASP A 128 -17.12 8.95 2.86
C ASP A 128 -17.04 10.35 2.21
N ASP A 129 -16.65 10.45 0.94
CA ASP A 129 -16.45 11.71 0.20
C ASP A 129 -15.45 12.69 0.89
N ASN A 130 -14.46 12.13 1.59
CA ASN A 130 -13.46 12.84 2.41
C ASN A 130 -12.04 12.81 1.81
N LEU A 131 -11.87 12.42 0.55
CA LEU A 131 -10.60 12.60 -0.15
C LEU A 131 -10.42 14.07 -0.57
N PRO A 132 -9.17 14.60 -0.58
CA PRO A 132 -8.91 15.99 -0.98
C PRO A 132 -9.03 16.23 -2.49
N TYR A 133 -9.31 15.18 -3.27
CA TYR A 133 -9.42 15.22 -4.72
C TYR A 133 -10.33 14.10 -5.25
N CYS A 134 -10.73 14.20 -6.52
CA CYS A 134 -11.46 13.13 -7.20
C CYS A 134 -10.54 11.93 -7.46
N TYR A 135 -10.88 10.77 -6.90
CA TYR A 135 -10.16 9.52 -7.14
C TYR A 135 -10.41 9.02 -8.57
N GLN A 136 -9.32 8.65 -9.26
CA GLN A 136 -9.35 8.12 -10.62
C GLN A 136 -8.95 6.65 -10.58
N ASP A 137 -9.84 5.76 -11.01
CA ASP A 137 -9.55 4.33 -11.08
C ASP A 137 -10.42 3.69 -12.16
N GLY A 138 -9.78 3.10 -13.17
CA GLY A 138 -10.46 2.50 -14.32
C GLY A 138 -11.29 1.25 -13.97
N ALA A 139 -11.02 0.61 -12.84
CA ALA A 139 -11.75 -0.55 -12.34
C ALA A 139 -12.84 -0.17 -11.31
N LEU A 140 -13.04 1.12 -11.04
CA LEU A 140 -13.94 1.61 -10.01
C LEU A 140 -15.42 1.32 -10.35
N GLN A 141 -16.03 0.44 -9.56
CA GLN A 141 -17.48 0.22 -9.57
C GLN A 141 -18.12 0.98 -8.42
N VAL A 142 -18.47 2.24 -8.67
CA VAL A 142 -18.88 3.21 -7.61
C VAL A 142 -19.98 2.65 -6.70
N ASP A 143 -21.09 2.18 -7.26
CA ASP A 143 -22.23 1.70 -6.46
C ASP A 143 -21.89 0.44 -5.66
N THR A 144 -21.13 -0.48 -6.25
CA THR A 144 -20.70 -1.72 -5.59
C THR A 144 -19.81 -1.41 -4.40
N LEU A 145 -18.78 -0.57 -4.60
CA LEU A 145 -17.83 -0.22 -3.56
C LEU A 145 -18.48 0.62 -2.45
N ARG A 146 -19.35 1.60 -2.79
CA ARG A 146 -20.08 2.36 -1.76
C ARG A 146 -20.97 1.45 -0.90
N LYS A 147 -21.67 0.48 -1.51
CA LYS A 147 -22.44 -0.52 -0.75
C LYS A 147 -21.56 -1.39 0.14
N GLN A 148 -20.40 -1.80 -0.36
CA GLN A 148 -19.42 -2.58 0.41
C GLN A 148 -18.90 -1.81 1.63
N PHE A 149 -18.49 -0.54 1.44
CA PHE A 149 -18.01 0.31 2.52
C PHE A 149 -19.10 0.73 3.52
N ALA A 150 -20.38 0.69 3.11
CA ALA A 150 -21.53 0.92 3.98
C ALA A 150 -22.05 -0.36 4.69
N SER A 151 -21.41 -1.52 4.47
CA SER A 151 -21.81 -2.79 5.11
C SER A 151 -21.49 -2.82 6.61
N ALA A 152 -21.99 -3.83 7.32
CA ALA A 152 -21.74 -3.98 8.76
C ALA A 152 -20.26 -4.24 9.10
N ASP A 153 -19.51 -4.85 8.17
CA ASP A 153 -18.08 -5.12 8.30
C ASP A 153 -17.38 -4.86 6.95
N PRO A 154 -17.08 -3.58 6.64
CA PRO A 154 -16.51 -3.22 5.35
C PRO A 154 -15.08 -3.75 5.17
N LEU A 155 -14.33 -3.93 6.28
CA LEU A 155 -12.99 -4.48 6.23
C LEU A 155 -13.02 -5.96 5.85
N HIS A 156 -13.89 -6.75 6.49
CA HIS A 156 -14.05 -8.16 6.10
C HIS A 156 -14.48 -8.29 4.64
N ALA A 157 -15.44 -7.48 4.18
CA ALA A 157 -15.88 -7.48 2.79
C ALA A 157 -14.75 -7.13 1.81
N TYR A 158 -13.90 -6.14 2.14
CA TYR A 158 -12.71 -5.79 1.37
C TYR A 158 -11.68 -6.91 1.31
N LEU A 159 -11.36 -7.51 2.44
CA LEU A 159 -10.38 -8.60 2.52
C LEU A 159 -10.86 -9.86 1.80
N SER A 160 -12.18 -10.07 1.72
CA SER A 160 -12.79 -11.21 1.04
C SER A 160 -12.91 -11.03 -0.49
N ASP A 161 -12.39 -9.93 -1.05
CA ASP A 161 -12.38 -9.71 -2.49
C ASP A 161 -11.25 -10.51 -3.17
N SER A 162 -11.62 -11.60 -3.84
CA SER A 162 -10.67 -12.45 -4.56
C SER A 162 -10.06 -11.79 -5.80
N ALA A 163 -10.68 -10.74 -6.36
CA ALA A 163 -10.07 -9.96 -7.43
C ALA A 163 -8.87 -9.15 -6.92
N LEU A 164 -8.87 -8.76 -5.64
CA LEU A 164 -7.75 -8.06 -5.02
C LEU A 164 -6.71 -9.02 -4.45
N PHE A 165 -7.16 -10.07 -3.74
CA PHE A 165 -6.30 -10.87 -2.88
C PHE A 165 -6.13 -12.34 -3.30
N ALA A 166 -6.77 -12.76 -4.39
CA ALA A 166 -6.75 -14.15 -4.87
C ALA A 166 -7.10 -15.12 -3.71
N GLU A 167 -6.33 -16.19 -3.54
CA GLU A 167 -6.56 -17.20 -2.48
C GLU A 167 -6.50 -16.62 -1.05
N LEU A 168 -5.76 -15.51 -0.84
CA LEU A 168 -5.67 -14.86 0.48
C LEU A 168 -7.00 -14.28 0.93
N ALA A 169 -7.97 -14.08 0.02
CA ALA A 169 -9.31 -13.60 0.36
C ALA A 169 -10.10 -14.55 1.28
N SER A 170 -9.61 -15.78 1.46
CA SER A 170 -10.17 -16.76 2.39
C SER A 170 -9.23 -17.09 3.57
N ASP A 171 -8.06 -16.47 3.62
CA ASP A 171 -7.02 -16.77 4.61
C ASP A 171 -7.24 -15.99 5.91
N LYS A 172 -7.54 -16.71 7.00
CA LYS A 172 -7.82 -16.10 8.31
C LYS A 172 -6.61 -15.35 8.88
N ALA A 173 -5.40 -15.88 8.70
CA ALA A 173 -4.20 -15.28 9.25
C ALA A 173 -3.86 -13.96 8.53
N PHE A 174 -4.12 -13.88 7.23
CA PHE A 174 -4.06 -12.64 6.45
C PHE A 174 -5.10 -11.64 6.92
N HIS A 175 -6.35 -12.06 7.11
CA HIS A 175 -7.41 -11.16 7.58
C HIS A 175 -7.08 -10.55 8.93
N GLU A 176 -6.65 -11.36 9.89
CA GLU A 176 -6.22 -10.91 11.21
C GLU A 176 -5.02 -9.97 11.15
N LEU A 177 -4.04 -10.26 10.28
CA LEU A 177 -2.86 -9.42 10.10
C LEU A 177 -3.23 -8.03 9.56
N VAL A 178 -4.02 -7.96 8.50
CA VAL A 178 -4.44 -6.67 7.92
C VAL A 178 -5.33 -5.92 8.90
N THR A 179 -6.18 -6.61 9.65
CA THR A 179 -7.01 -5.98 10.71
C THR A 179 -6.17 -5.29 11.78
N ARG A 180 -5.10 -5.96 12.27
CA ARG A 180 -4.16 -5.33 13.21
C ARG A 180 -3.44 -4.12 12.59
N ARG A 181 -3.12 -4.19 11.30
CA ARG A 181 -2.46 -3.09 10.57
C ARG A 181 -3.38 -1.90 10.33
N VAL A 182 -4.66 -2.12 10.02
CA VAL A 182 -5.67 -1.06 9.97
C VAL A 182 -5.79 -0.35 11.31
N ALA A 183 -5.88 -1.09 12.43
CA ALA A 183 -5.95 -0.50 13.75
C ALA A 183 -4.70 0.33 14.11
N SER A 184 -3.50 -0.17 13.77
CA SER A 184 -2.24 0.54 14.00
C SER A 184 -2.15 1.83 13.18
N LEU A 185 -2.52 1.76 11.90
CA LEU A 185 -2.60 2.92 11.01
C LEU A 185 -3.62 3.95 11.49
N GLN A 186 -4.80 3.54 11.96
CA GLN A 186 -5.79 4.46 12.52
C GLN A 186 -5.26 5.20 13.75
N GLN A 187 -4.39 4.58 14.55
CA GLN A 187 -3.72 5.26 15.65
C GLN A 187 -2.64 6.22 15.14
N TRP A 188 -1.83 5.81 14.17
CA TRP A 188 -0.84 6.68 13.54
C TRP A 188 -1.48 7.91 12.89
N LEU A 189 -2.61 7.76 12.20
CA LEU A 189 -3.32 8.88 11.55
C LEU A 189 -3.82 9.96 12.53
N LYS A 190 -3.92 9.65 13.83
CA LYS A 190 -4.23 10.65 14.87
C LYS A 190 -3.01 11.48 15.29
N GLN A 191 -1.81 10.94 15.09
CA GLN A 191 -0.52 11.51 15.52
C GLN A 191 0.56 11.18 14.47
N PRO A 192 0.42 11.68 13.23
CA PRO A 192 1.25 11.27 12.11
C PRO A 192 2.73 11.58 12.30
N GLU A 193 3.06 12.59 13.12
CA GLU A 193 4.43 12.96 13.51
C GLU A 193 5.21 11.88 14.26
N LEU A 194 4.55 10.84 14.79
CA LEU A 194 5.22 9.72 15.44
C LEU A 194 5.84 8.77 14.40
N ALA A 195 7.03 8.26 14.73
CA ALA A 195 7.87 7.50 13.80
C ALA A 195 7.35 6.10 13.41
N ALA A 196 6.27 5.60 14.03
CA ALA A 196 5.84 4.21 13.89
C ALA A 196 4.44 4.07 13.26
N VAL A 197 4.36 3.16 12.27
CA VAL A 197 3.14 2.70 11.57
C VAL A 197 2.96 1.19 11.77
#